data_AF-A0A7V3IY50-F1
#
_entry.id   AF-A0A7V3IY50-F1
#
_cell.length_a   1.000
_cell.length_b   1.000
_cell.length_c   1.000
_cell.angle_alpha   90.00
_cell.angle_beta   90.00
_cell.angle_gamma   90.00
#
_symmetry.space_group_name_H-M   'P 1'
#
loop_
_entity.id
_entity.type
_entity.pdbx_description
1 polymer ?
#
loop_
_entity_poly.entity_id
_entity_poly.type
_entity_poly.pdbx_seq_one_letter_code
_entity_poly.pdbx_strand_id
1 'polypeptide(L)' 'MHALLPEEIAAILEVTERWGTVDRGHRKLAHRGSYENIVWVSPSSFRRVLVARVENYLTDDPPRTRGIS' A
#
# COMPACT_ATOMS: atom_id res chain seq x y z
N MET A 1 -18.61 -3.86 7.89
CA MET A 1 -17.32 -3.53 7.24
C MET A 1 -16.82 -4.83 6.61
N HIS A 2 -16.89 -4.99 5.29
CA HIS A 2 -16.39 -6.21 4.65
C HIS A 2 -14.87 -6.26 4.77
N ALA A 3 -14.33 -7.42 5.13
CA ALA A 3 -12.90 -7.66 5.08
C ALA A 3 -12.46 -7.65 3.62
N LEU A 4 -11.32 -7.02 3.33
CA LEU A 4 -10.70 -7.12 2.01
C LEU A 4 -10.27 -8.57 1.78
N LEU A 5 -10.46 -9.07 0.57
CA LEU A 5 -9.95 -10.35 0.15
C LEU A 5 -8.41 -10.30 0.09
N PRO A 6 -7.73 -11.43 0.32
CA PRO A 6 -6.27 -11.50 0.19
C PRO A 6 -5.77 -11.03 -1.18
N GLU A 7 -6.53 -11.30 -2.25
CA GLU A 7 -6.22 -10.84 -3.61
C GLU A 7 -6.26 -9.31 -3.73
N GLU A 8 -7.24 -8.65 -3.11
CA GLU A 8 -7.36 -7.20 -3.13
C GLU A 8 -6.20 -6.55 -2.36
N ILE A 9 -5.80 -7.15 -1.24
CA ILE A 9 -4.64 -6.71 -0.47
C ILE A 9 -3.36 -6.84 -1.30
N ALA A 10 -3.16 -7.97 -1.98
CA ALA A 10 -2.01 -8.18 -2.85
C ALA A 10 -1.98 -7.15 -4.00
N ALA A 11 -3.12 -6.89 -4.64
CA ALA A 11 -3.23 -5.91 -5.71
C ALA A 11 -2.96 -4.47 -5.23
N ILE A 12 -3.41 -4.10 -4.02
CA ILE A 12 -3.07 -2.81 -3.38
C ILE A 12 -1.56 -2.69 -3.18
N LEU A 13 -0.90 -3.76 -2.73
CA LEU A 13 0.55 -3.77 -2.53
C LEU A 13 1.30 -3.67 -3.86
N GLU A 14 0.85 -4.36 -4.91
CA GLU A 14 1.42 -4.27 -6.26
C GLU A 14 1.37 -2.84 -6.79
N VAL A 15 0.21 -2.17 -6.69
CA VAL A 15 0.07 -0.76 -7.12
C VAL A 15 1.01 0.15 -6.33
N THR A 16 1.16 -0.09 -5.02
CA THR A 16 2.03 0.69 -4.15
C THR A 16 3.50 0.49 -4.50
N GLU A 17 3.92 -0.74 -4.78
CA GLU A 17 5.30 -1.05 -5.16
C GLU A 17 5.65 -0.45 -6.53
N ARG A 18 4.76 -0.60 -7.53
CA ARG A 18 4.99 -0.13 -8.89
C ARG A 18 4.98 1.40 -8.99
N TRP A 19 4.13 2.08 -8.22
CA TRP A 19 3.85 3.51 -8.41
C TRP A 19 4.12 4.40 -7.20
N GLY A 20 4.50 3.84 -6.05
CA GLY A 20 4.71 4.61 -4.81
C GLY A 20 5.85 5.64 -4.88
N THR A 21 6.77 5.49 -5.84
CA THR A 21 7.83 6.46 -6.12
C THR A 21 7.31 7.71 -6.85
N VAL A 22 6.28 7.55 -7.69
CA VAL A 22 5.65 8.61 -8.49
C VAL A 22 4.48 9.24 -7.73
N ASP A 23 3.59 8.41 -7.20
CA ASP A 23 2.37 8.82 -6.51
C ASP A 23 2.50 8.67 -5.00
N ARG A 24 2.94 9.74 -4.35
CA ARG A 24 3.23 9.81 -2.90
C ARG A 24 2.00 9.74 -1.98
N GLY A 25 0.79 9.42 -2.48
CA GLY A 25 -0.45 9.47 -1.70
C GLY A 25 -1.42 8.33 -1.98
N HIS A 26 -1.98 7.74 -0.93
CA HIS A 26 -2.91 6.60 -1.00
C HIS A 26 -4.14 6.86 -1.89
N ARG A 27 -4.63 8.10 -1.96
CA ARG A 27 -5.73 8.47 -2.88
C ARG A 27 -5.30 8.37 -4.34
N LYS A 28 -4.10 8.85 -4.67
CA LYS A 28 -3.55 8.79 -6.03
C LYS A 28 -3.26 7.34 -6.43
N LEU A 29 -2.69 6.56 -5.51
CA LEU A 29 -2.46 5.13 -5.72
C LEU A 29 -3.77 4.35 -5.92
N ALA A 30 -4.81 4.62 -5.12
CA ALA A 30 -6.12 3.99 -5.32
C ALA A 30 -6.70 4.30 -6.71
N HIS A 31 -6.68 5.57 -7.12
CA HIS A 31 -7.12 5.96 -8.46
C HIS A 31 -6.28 5.32 -9.56
N ARG A 32 -4.97 5.24 -9.36
CA ARG A 32 -4.08 4.60 -10.32
C ARG A 32 -4.36 3.10 -10.44
N GLY A 33 -4.59 2.42 -9.33
CA GLY A 33 -4.99 1.00 -9.35
C GLY A 33 -6.25 0.77 -10.18
N SER A 34 -7.20 1.70 -10.15
CA SER A 34 -8.40 1.64 -10.99
C SER A 34 -8.09 1.94 -12.46
N TYR A 35 -7.26 2.93 -12.78
CA TYR A 35 -6.89 3.25 -14.16
C TYR A 35 -6.09 2.12 -14.83
N GLU A 36 -5.22 1.47 -14.09
CA GLU A 36 -4.42 0.33 -14.55
C GLU A 36 -5.21 -1.00 -14.53
N ASN A 37 -6.50 -0.99 -14.13
CA ASN A 37 -7.34 -2.18 -13.96
C ASN A 37 -6.76 -3.24 -13.00
N ILE A 38 -5.94 -2.83 -12.03
CA ILE A 38 -5.29 -3.72 -11.06
C ILE A 38 -6.18 -3.94 -9.83
N VAL A 39 -6.82 -2.87 -9.32
CA VAL A 39 -7.68 -2.96 -8.12
C VAL A 39 -8.75 -1.88 -8.08
N TRP A 40 -9.93 -2.24 -7.58
CA TRP A 40 -11.12 -1.38 -7.52
C TRP A 40 -11.61 -1.18 -6.09
N VAL A 41 -10.77 -0.57 -5.25
CA VAL A 41 -11.08 -0.31 -3.83
C VAL A 41 -11.21 1.17 -3.53
N SER A 42 -11.98 1.49 -2.49
CA SER A 42 -12.04 2.87 -2.00
C SER A 42 -10.67 3.35 -1.47
N PRO A 43 -10.36 4.66 -1.55
CA PRO A 43 -9.12 5.19 -0.98
C PRO A 43 -8.97 4.93 0.53
N SER A 44 -10.08 4.85 1.26
CA SER A 44 -10.09 4.54 2.70
C SER A 44 -9.65 3.10 2.97
N SER A 45 -10.09 2.14 2.14
CA SER A 45 -9.64 0.74 2.20
C SER A 45 -8.15 0.63 1.87
N PHE A 46 -7.69 1.34 0.84
CA PHE A 46 -6.27 1.41 0.45
C PHE A 46 -5.41 1.93 1.60
N ARG A 47 -5.82 3.03 2.25
CA ARG A 47 -5.13 3.59 3.40
C ARG A 47 -5.01 2.59 4.55
N ARG A 48 -6.07 1.86 4.86
CA ARG A 48 -6.06 0.86 5.96
C ARG A 48 -5.03 -0.24 5.71
N VAL A 49 -4.91 -0.73 4.48
CA VAL A 49 -3.89 -1.73 4.10
C VAL A 49 -2.49 -1.16 4.26
N LEU A 50 -2.24 0.07 3.80
CA LEU A 50 -0.93 0.70 3.95
C LEU A 50 -0.54 0.92 5.43
N VAL A 51 -1.49 1.38 6.25
CA VAL A 51 -1.25 1.53 7.70
C VAL A 51 -0.95 0.18 8.32
N ALA A 52 -1.77 -0.85 8.05
CA ALA A 52 -1.52 -2.21 8.55
C ALA A 52 -0.15 -2.76 8.12
N ARG A 53 0.30 -2.44 6.89
CA ARG A 53 1.63 -2.82 6.39
C ARG A 53 2.74 -2.13 7.17
N VAL A 54 2.62 -0.82 7.45
CA VAL A 54 3.60 -0.07 8.25
C VAL A 54 3.64 -0.61 9.67
N GLU A 55 2.49 -0.84 10.32
CA GLU A 55 2.43 -1.42 11.67
C GLU A 55 3.06 -2.82 11.73
N ASN A 56 2.85 -3.64 10.70
CA ASN A 56 3.51 -4.93 10.59
C ASN A 56 5.03 -4.78 10.46
N TYR A 57 5.51 -3.82 9.68
CA TYR A 57 6.95 -3.52 9.60
C TYR A 57 7.52 -2.96 10.90
N LEU A 58 6.74 -2.20 11.69
CA LEU A 58 7.19 -1.72 13.00
C LEU A 58 7.34 -2.85 14.03
N THR A 59 6.61 -3.94 13.84
CA THR A 59 6.69 -5.13 14.69
C THR A 59 7.84 -6.07 14.27
N ASP A 60 8.30 -5.97 13.01
CA ASP A 60 9.27 -6.87 12.36
C ASP A 60 10.69 -6.26 12.18
N ASP A 61 10.95 -4.98 12.53
CA ASP A 61 12.23 -4.30 12.24
C ASP A 61 13.31 -4.52 13.33
N PRO A 62 14.45 -5.22 13.06
CA PRO A 62 15.74 -4.82 13.62
C PRO A 62 16.22 -3.54 12.91
N PRO A 63 16.99 -2.66 13.59
CA PRO A 63 17.16 -1.27 13.20
C PRO A 63 17.71 -1.13 11.78
N ARG A 64 16.98 -0.43 10.91
CA ARG A 64 17.51 0.02 9.62
C ARG A 64 18.77 0.86 9.87
N THR A 65 19.94 0.26 9.62
CA THR A 65 21.21 0.99 9.48
C THR A 65 21.07 1.91 8.26
N ARG A 66 20.59 3.13 8.50
CA ARG A 66 20.71 4.22 7.56
C ARG A 66 22.18 4.60 7.54
N GLY A 67 22.92 4.03 6.59
CA GLY A 67 24.29 4.41 6.31
C GLY A 67 24.34 5.92 6.11
N ILE A 68 24.92 6.60 7.09
CA ILE A 68 25.32 7.99 7.00
C ILE A 68 26.73 7.91 6.42
N SER A 69 26.87 8.23 5.12
CA SER A 69 28.18 8.57 4.54
C SER A 69 28.53 10.00 4.88
#